data_AF-A0A2G5TMH3-F1
#
_entry.id   AF-A0A2G5TMH3-F1
#
_cell.length_a   1.000
_cell.length_b   1.000
_cell.length_c   1.000
_cell.angle_alpha   90.00
_cell.angle_beta   90.00
_cell.angle_gamma   90.00
#
_symmetry.space_group_name_H-M   'P 1'
#
loop_
_entity.id
_entity.type
_entity.pdbx_description
1 polymer ?
#
loop_
_entity_poly.entity_id
_entity_poly.type
_entity_poly.pdbx_seq_one_letter_code
_entity_poly.pdbx_strand_id
1 'polypeptide(L)'
;MLRLEVQEKRLFAEIEKFQEEKNARRQQEEEEFTKRMNQQDIEFQKIIKKIDAERKRFSEDEQRDLLETCKEQDIALLRLLDMSLAPLNVSRSWEDHEDYWSSRLQILRNALASVRSEFWNFERYFRQHSENPKKTPNFVKTIYEMESASFGQTVTKAQTLINNQHEFFDVLFDKYDDDLFLKVLWKITSDVSSQLDRIILEMWSIAVNSSDFDHFRLRSAVLEIDPSSIPTTWRLKGICHSADPSDYEDALSNGSPSVYSHF
;
A
#
# COMPACT_ATOMS: atom_id res chain seq x y z
N MET A 1 -10.44 24.77 -82.00
CA MET A 1 -10.73 23.55 -81.22
C MET A 1 -9.47 22.92 -80.64
N LEU A 2 -8.54 22.39 -81.45
CA LEU A 2 -7.30 21.73 -80.96
C LEU A 2 -6.43 22.52 -79.95
N ARG A 3 -6.38 23.86 -80.06
CA ARG A 3 -5.58 24.71 -79.13
C ARG A 3 -6.17 24.79 -77.72
N LEU A 4 -7.51 24.72 -77.61
CA LEU A 4 -8.23 24.80 -76.33
C LEU A 4 -8.11 23.49 -75.55
N GLU A 5 -8.23 22.35 -76.23
CA GLU A 5 -8.06 21.02 -75.62
C GLU A 5 -6.64 20.79 -75.07
N VAL A 6 -5.62 21.34 -75.73
CA VAL A 6 -4.22 21.26 -75.25
C VAL A 6 -4.01 22.15 -74.02
N GLN A 7 -4.66 23.32 -73.95
CA GLN A 7 -4.61 24.17 -72.76
C GLN A 7 -5.36 23.56 -71.58
N GLU A 8 -6.52 22.94 -71.84
CA GLU A 8 -7.33 22.28 -70.82
C GLU A 8 -6.60 21.08 -70.21
N LYS A 9 -5.96 20.22 -71.02
CA LYS A 9 -5.12 19.12 -70.53
C LYS A 9 -3.92 19.59 -69.69
N ARG A 10 -3.31 20.72 -70.05
CA ARG A 10 -2.22 21.31 -69.24
C ARG A 10 -2.74 21.82 -67.90
N LEU A 11 -3.90 22.48 -67.89
CA LEU A 11 -4.52 22.99 -66.68
C LEU A 11 -4.88 21.85 -65.71
N PHE A 12 -5.44 20.75 -66.22
CA PHE A 12 -5.74 19.57 -65.41
C PHE A 12 -4.49 18.94 -64.79
N ALA A 13 -3.40 18.79 -65.56
CA ALA A 13 -2.14 18.28 -65.05
C ALA A 13 -1.51 19.20 -63.99
N GLU A 14 -1.67 20.52 -64.12
CA GLU A 14 -1.22 21.49 -63.11
C GLU A 14 -2.03 21.40 -61.81
N ILE A 15 -3.36 21.23 -61.91
CA ILE A 15 -4.25 21.06 -60.75
C ILE A 15 -3.94 19.76 -60.00
N GLU A 16 -3.72 18.66 -60.73
CA GLU A 16 -3.40 17.36 -60.16
C GLU A 16 -2.06 17.40 -59.40
N LYS A 17 -1.03 18.00 -60.02
CA LYS A 17 0.28 18.21 -59.38
C LYS A 17 0.18 19.11 -58.12
N PHE A 18 -0.65 20.14 -58.15
CA PHE A 18 -0.88 21.00 -56.98
C PHE A 18 -1.60 20.26 -55.85
N GLN A 19 -2.55 19.38 -56.17
CA GLN A 19 -3.23 18.53 -55.18
C GLN A 19 -2.28 17.50 -54.56
N GLU A 20 -1.40 16.89 -55.35
CA GLU A 20 -0.34 16.00 -54.85
C GLU A 20 0.62 16.73 -53.91
N GLU A 21 1.12 17.92 -54.28
CA GLU A 21 1.98 18.72 -53.39
C GLU A 21 1.26 19.12 -52.09
N LYS A 22 -0.03 19.48 -52.16
CA LYS A 22 -0.82 19.83 -50.99
C LYS A 22 -1.02 18.64 -50.05
N ASN A 23 -1.26 17.45 -50.61
CA ASN A 23 -1.41 16.22 -49.82
C ASN A 23 -0.07 15.79 -49.20
N ALA A 24 1.03 15.91 -49.95
CA ALA A 24 2.37 15.62 -49.44
C ALA A 24 2.77 16.55 -48.28
N ARG A 25 2.48 17.86 -48.39
CA ARG A 25 2.68 18.82 -47.29
C ARG A 25 1.86 18.47 -46.06
N ARG A 26 0.58 18.11 -46.25
CA ARG A 26 -0.29 17.72 -45.14
C ARG A 26 0.22 16.46 -44.44
N GLN A 27 0.65 15.44 -45.19
CA GLN A 27 1.27 14.24 -44.61
C GLN A 27 2.54 14.57 -43.84
N GLN A 28 3.40 15.45 -44.38
CA GLN A 28 4.63 15.85 -43.69
C GLN A 28 4.34 16.62 -42.38
N GLU A 29 3.36 17.53 -42.39
CA GLU A 29 2.90 18.23 -41.18
C GLU A 29 2.32 17.27 -40.14
N GLU A 30 1.56 16.27 -40.57
CA GLU A 30 0.95 15.25 -39.71
C GLU A 30 2.00 14.29 -39.12
N GLU A 31 3.01 13.91 -39.91
CA GLU A 31 4.17 13.14 -39.44
C GLU A 31 5.02 13.92 -38.43
N GLU A 32 5.30 15.20 -38.70
CA GLU A 32 6.02 16.06 -37.76
C GLU A 32 5.25 16.27 -36.46
N PHE A 33 3.94 16.50 -36.55
CA PHE A 33 3.07 16.60 -35.38
C PHE A 33 3.08 15.32 -34.56
N THR A 34 2.94 14.16 -35.20
CA THR A 34 2.97 12.84 -34.54
C THR A 34 4.33 12.59 -33.88
N LYS A 35 5.44 12.94 -34.54
CA LYS A 35 6.78 12.84 -33.95
C LYS A 35 6.93 13.72 -32.70
N ARG A 36 6.46 14.98 -32.73
CA ARG A 36 6.50 15.88 -31.57
C ARG A 36 5.61 15.37 -30.43
N MET A 37 4.43 14.86 -30.75
CA MET A 37 3.52 14.26 -29.77
C MET A 37 4.17 13.05 -29.08
N ASN A 38 4.73 12.12 -29.86
CA ASN A 38 5.45 10.95 -29.31
C ASN A 38 6.66 11.37 -28.46
N GLN A 39 7.39 12.41 -28.87
CA GLN A 39 8.51 12.93 -28.11
C GLN A 39 8.06 13.47 -26.74
N GLN A 40 6.97 14.23 -26.71
CA GLN A 40 6.36 14.73 -25.47
C GLN A 40 5.88 13.59 -24.58
N ASP A 41 5.22 12.57 -25.13
CA ASP A 41 4.77 11.40 -24.37
C ASP A 41 5.96 10.66 -23.73
N ILE A 42 7.08 10.52 -24.45
CA ILE A 42 8.30 9.91 -23.91
C ILE A 42 8.88 10.76 -22.76
N GLU A 43 8.87 12.10 -22.89
CA GLU A 43 9.34 13.00 -21.83
C GLU A 43 8.43 12.95 -20.60
N PHE A 44 7.11 12.95 -20.79
CA PHE A 44 6.14 12.79 -19.69
C PHE A 44 6.33 11.47 -18.96
N GLN A 45 6.50 10.36 -19.69
CA GLN A 45 6.77 9.05 -19.10
C GLN A 45 8.06 9.03 -18.28
N LYS A 46 9.11 9.73 -18.72
CA LYS A 46 10.35 9.86 -17.93
C LYS A 46 10.13 10.66 -16.64
N ILE A 47 9.35 11.74 -16.70
CA ILE A 47 9.04 12.56 -15.53
C ILE A 47 8.22 11.75 -14.52
N ILE A 48 7.19 11.03 -14.97
CA ILE A 48 6.36 10.16 -14.12
C ILE A 48 7.23 9.13 -13.40
N LYS A 49 8.07 8.39 -14.15
CA LYS A 49 8.99 7.40 -13.56
C LYS A 49 9.93 8.00 -12.52
N LYS A 50 10.40 9.22 -12.74
CA LYS A 50 11.28 9.90 -11.79
C LYS A 50 10.53 10.25 -10.50
N ILE A 51 9.34 10.82 -10.62
CA ILE A 51 8.48 11.14 -9.47
C ILE A 51 8.15 9.88 -8.66
N ASP A 52 7.84 8.76 -9.34
CA ASP A 52 7.55 7.50 -8.67
C ASP A 52 8.75 6.93 -7.92
N ALA A 53 9.94 7.02 -8.52
CA ALA A 53 11.17 6.58 -7.86
C ALA A 53 11.47 7.43 -6.61
N GLU A 54 11.26 8.75 -6.68
CA GLU A 54 11.44 9.65 -5.54
C GLU A 54 10.41 9.37 -4.43
N ARG A 55 9.12 9.20 -4.78
CA ARG A 55 8.06 8.81 -3.84
C ARG A 55 8.36 7.49 -3.16
N LYS A 56 8.79 6.48 -3.93
CA LYS A 56 9.14 5.16 -3.39
C LYS A 56 10.30 5.26 -2.38
N ARG A 57 11.36 5.99 -2.71
CA ARG A 57 12.50 6.20 -1.80
C ARG A 57 12.08 6.89 -0.51
N PHE A 58 11.36 8.00 -0.62
CA PHE A 58 10.87 8.74 0.53
C PHE A 58 10.00 7.86 1.44
N SER A 59 9.10 7.10 0.82
CA SER A 59 8.23 6.13 1.49
C SER A 59 9.02 5.01 2.20
N GLU A 60 10.11 4.51 1.60
CA GLU A 60 11.01 3.51 2.20
C GLU A 60 11.86 4.09 3.35
N ASP A 61 12.32 5.34 3.22
CA ASP A 61 13.06 6.04 4.27
C ASP A 61 12.16 6.31 5.49
N GLU A 62 10.94 6.83 5.31
CA GLU A 62 9.98 7.02 6.40
C GLU A 62 9.66 5.71 7.14
N GLN A 63 9.51 4.60 6.40
CA GLN A 63 9.27 3.29 7.01
C GLN A 63 10.48 2.82 7.84
N ARG A 64 11.70 3.07 7.35
CA ARG A 64 12.93 2.73 8.06
C ARG A 64 13.05 3.51 9.36
N ASP A 65 12.84 4.82 9.32
CA ASP A 65 12.91 5.71 10.48
C ASP A 65 11.88 5.33 11.54
N LEU A 66 10.66 4.97 11.11
CA LEU A 66 9.62 4.49 12.01
C LEU A 66 10.03 3.17 12.68
N LEU A 67 10.56 2.20 11.92
CA LEU A 67 11.02 0.92 12.47
C LEU A 67 12.23 1.10 13.40
N GLU A 68 13.12 2.03 13.11
CA GLU A 68 14.24 2.38 13.99
C GLU A 68 13.73 2.98 15.30
N THR A 69 12.78 3.91 15.24
CA THR A 69 12.11 4.47 16.43
C THR A 69 11.48 3.37 17.28
N CYS A 70 10.83 2.40 16.65
CA CYS A 70 10.24 1.26 17.34
C CYS A 70 11.30 0.41 18.05
N LYS A 71 12.40 0.08 17.36
CA LYS A 71 13.52 -0.66 17.96
C LYS A 71 14.16 0.08 19.13
N GLU A 72 14.30 1.41 19.04
CA GLU A 72 14.81 2.22 20.14
C GLU A 72 13.88 2.18 21.36
N GLN A 73 12.57 2.25 21.15
CA GLN A 73 11.55 2.09 22.21
C GLN A 73 11.63 0.69 22.83
N ASP A 74 11.76 -0.34 22.01
CA ASP A 74 11.88 -1.75 22.44
C ASP A 74 13.14 -1.95 23.30
N ILE A 75 14.28 -1.41 22.87
CA ILE A 75 15.54 -1.44 23.63
C ILE A 75 15.39 -0.70 24.97
N ALA A 76 14.74 0.47 24.96
CA ALA A 76 14.50 1.24 26.17
C ALA A 76 13.64 0.45 27.17
N LEU A 77 12.56 -0.20 26.71
CA LEU A 77 11.74 -1.07 27.54
C LEU A 77 12.56 -2.25 28.07
N LEU A 78 13.32 -2.96 27.23
CA LEU A 78 14.12 -4.10 27.66
C LEU A 78 15.17 -3.73 28.72
N ARG A 79 15.74 -2.53 28.67
CA ARG A 79 16.65 -2.00 29.70
C ARG A 79 15.93 -1.77 31.03
N LEU A 80 14.70 -1.26 30.98
CA LEU A 80 13.86 -1.11 32.18
C LEU A 80 13.44 -2.47 32.75
N LEU A 81 13.26 -3.48 31.88
CA LEU A 81 12.91 -4.85 32.24
C LEU A 81 14.12 -5.74 32.61
N ASP A 82 15.35 -5.23 32.52
CA ASP A 82 16.53 -6.05 32.79
C ASP A 82 16.63 -6.46 34.28
N MET A 83 16.99 -7.71 34.53
CA MET A 83 16.99 -8.38 35.84
C MET A 83 18.29 -8.18 36.61
N SER A 84 19.36 -7.74 35.96
CA SER A 84 20.69 -7.55 36.55
C SER A 84 20.74 -6.43 37.61
N LEU A 85 19.75 -5.52 37.63
CA LEU A 85 19.73 -4.32 38.47
C LEU A 85 18.50 -4.18 39.38
N ALA A 86 17.52 -5.08 39.28
CA ALA A 86 16.28 -5.02 40.05
C ALA A 86 16.22 -6.12 41.12
N PRO A 87 15.70 -5.85 42.33
CA PRO A 87 15.51 -6.89 43.33
C PRO A 87 14.54 -7.96 42.83
N LEU A 88 14.90 -9.24 43.06
CA LEU A 88 14.24 -10.49 42.62
C LEU A 88 12.72 -10.63 42.87
N ASN A 89 12.08 -9.66 43.52
CA ASN A 89 10.69 -9.73 43.99
C ASN A 89 9.79 -8.61 43.47
N VAL A 90 10.20 -7.84 42.45
CA VAL A 90 9.33 -6.82 41.85
C VAL A 90 8.61 -7.44 40.65
N SER A 91 7.35 -7.81 40.87
CA SER A 91 6.39 -8.09 39.79
C SER A 91 6.38 -6.87 38.86
N ARG A 92 6.80 -7.05 37.61
CA ARG A 92 6.79 -5.96 36.61
C ARG A 92 5.47 -6.02 35.89
N SER A 93 4.61 -5.06 36.20
CA SER A 93 3.30 -4.97 35.54
C SER A 93 3.46 -4.18 34.26
N TRP A 94 2.66 -4.47 33.24
CA TRP A 94 2.71 -3.68 32.02
C TRP A 94 2.28 -2.22 32.27
N GLU A 95 1.46 -1.96 33.30
CA GLU A 95 1.02 -0.63 33.72
C GLU A 95 2.19 0.29 34.07
N ASP A 96 3.32 -0.26 34.50
CA ASP A 96 4.55 0.49 34.79
C ASP A 96 5.18 1.09 33.53
N HIS A 97 4.74 0.64 32.35
CA HIS A 97 5.25 1.04 31.04
C HIS A 97 4.14 1.53 30.11
N GLU A 98 3.08 2.11 30.67
CA GLU A 98 1.91 2.57 29.91
C GLU A 98 2.26 3.54 28.76
N ASP A 99 3.25 4.42 28.94
CA ASP A 99 3.68 5.35 27.90
C ASP A 99 4.27 4.64 26.67
N TYR A 100 5.08 3.60 26.89
CA TYR A 100 5.60 2.75 25.81
C TYR A 100 4.43 2.09 25.06
N TRP A 101 3.53 1.44 25.79
CA TRP A 101 2.40 0.73 25.19
C TRP A 101 1.44 1.67 24.46
N SER A 102 1.17 2.86 25.02
CA SER A 102 0.34 3.88 24.39
C SER A 102 0.92 4.33 23.06
N SER A 103 2.22 4.63 23.04
CA SER A 103 2.96 4.98 21.82
C SER A 103 2.90 3.85 20.78
N ARG A 104 3.22 2.63 21.20
CA ARG A 104 3.28 1.46 20.31
C ARG A 104 1.94 1.12 19.69
N LEU A 105 0.89 1.09 20.51
CA LEU A 105 -0.48 0.86 20.04
C LEU A 105 -0.96 1.98 19.12
N GLN A 106 -0.56 3.24 19.37
CA GLN A 106 -0.88 4.36 18.48
C GLN A 106 -0.21 4.22 17.11
N ILE A 107 1.05 3.76 17.04
CA ILE A 107 1.74 3.49 15.78
C ILE A 107 0.99 2.45 14.95
N LEU A 108 0.60 1.33 15.56
CA LEU A 108 -0.17 0.28 14.88
C LEU A 108 -1.53 0.78 14.40
N ARG A 109 -2.26 1.53 15.24
CA ARG A 109 -3.54 2.17 14.86
C ARG A 109 -3.39 3.11 13.67
N ASN A 110 -2.36 3.93 13.67
CA ASN A 110 -2.08 4.87 12.59
C ASN A 110 -1.79 4.13 11.27
N ALA A 111 -1.05 3.01 11.33
CA ALA A 111 -0.79 2.20 10.16
C ALA A 111 -2.09 1.66 9.53
N LEU A 112 -3.02 1.14 10.34
CA LEU A 112 -4.33 0.68 9.87
C LEU A 112 -5.20 1.82 9.33
N ALA A 113 -5.13 3.00 9.95
CA ALA A 113 -5.84 4.19 9.47
C ALA A 113 -5.31 4.62 8.08
N SER A 114 -4.00 4.56 7.87
CA SER A 114 -3.37 4.81 6.57
C SER A 114 -3.82 3.81 5.52
N VAL A 115 -3.89 2.51 5.84
CA VAL A 115 -4.43 1.48 4.92
C VAL A 115 -5.84 1.85 4.47
N ARG A 116 -6.74 2.18 5.39
CA ARG A 116 -8.12 2.58 5.03
C ARG A 116 -8.14 3.84 4.19
N SER A 117 -7.39 4.87 4.58
CA SER A 117 -7.34 6.13 3.84
C SER A 117 -6.85 5.93 2.41
N GLU A 118 -5.79 5.16 2.24
CA GLU A 118 -5.18 4.90 0.93
C GLU A 118 -6.09 4.02 0.06
N PHE A 119 -6.83 3.09 0.64
CA PHE A 119 -7.85 2.35 -0.09
C PHE A 119 -8.93 3.26 -0.66
N TRP A 120 -9.39 4.28 0.07
CA TRP A 120 -10.40 5.21 -0.47
C TRP A 120 -9.84 6.09 -1.60
N ASN A 121 -8.54 6.44 -1.54
CA ASN A 121 -7.86 7.09 -2.66
C ASN A 121 -7.87 6.18 -3.89
N PHE A 122 -7.41 4.94 -3.71
CA PHE A 122 -7.41 3.90 -4.74
C PHE A 122 -8.82 3.65 -5.33
N GLU A 123 -9.84 3.43 -4.51
CA GLU A 123 -11.21 3.15 -4.94
C GLU A 123 -11.82 4.33 -5.71
N ARG A 124 -11.54 5.57 -5.29
CA ARG A 124 -12.01 6.77 -5.99
C ARG A 124 -11.47 6.82 -7.41
N TYR A 125 -10.18 6.54 -7.61
CA TYR A 125 -9.58 6.50 -8.94
C TYR A 125 -10.17 5.36 -9.78
N PHE A 126 -10.32 4.17 -9.19
CA PHE A 126 -10.91 3.03 -9.89
C PHE A 126 -12.32 3.33 -10.43
N ARG A 127 -13.20 3.91 -9.60
CA ARG A 127 -14.57 4.24 -10.00
C ARG A 127 -14.63 5.27 -11.13
N GLN A 128 -13.86 6.36 -11.02
CA GLN A 128 -13.83 7.42 -12.04
C GLN A 128 -13.42 6.92 -13.43
N HIS A 129 -12.58 5.87 -13.49
CA HIS A 129 -12.10 5.31 -14.75
C HIS A 129 -12.96 4.16 -15.28
N SER A 130 -13.60 3.37 -14.41
CA SER A 130 -14.56 2.33 -14.81
C SER A 130 -15.76 2.90 -15.60
N GLU A 131 -16.11 4.16 -15.36
CA GLU A 131 -17.24 4.84 -16.01
C GLU A 131 -16.93 5.40 -17.43
N ASN A 132 -15.65 5.48 -17.84
CA ASN A 132 -15.27 6.05 -19.16
C ASN A 132 -14.04 5.39 -19.83
N PRO A 133 -14.07 4.07 -20.13
CA PRO A 133 -12.93 3.32 -20.68
C PRO A 133 -12.48 3.77 -22.08
N LYS A 134 -13.32 4.51 -22.83
CA LYS A 134 -13.06 4.89 -24.23
C LYS A 134 -12.19 6.13 -24.44
N LYS A 135 -11.95 6.95 -23.39
CA LYS A 135 -11.31 8.27 -23.56
C LYS A 135 -9.78 8.26 -23.46
N THR A 136 -9.15 7.31 -22.74
CA THR A 136 -7.67 7.26 -22.57
C THR A 136 -7.15 5.88 -22.08
N PRO A 137 -7.18 4.81 -22.89
CA PRO A 137 -6.89 3.44 -22.43
C PRO A 137 -5.48 3.21 -21.84
N ASN A 138 -4.44 3.85 -22.40
CA ASN A 138 -3.06 3.65 -21.92
C ASN A 138 -2.72 4.44 -20.65
N PHE A 139 -3.28 5.65 -20.49
CA PHE A 139 -3.09 6.47 -19.29
C PHE A 139 -3.80 5.88 -18.06
N VAL A 140 -4.98 5.28 -18.28
CA VAL A 140 -5.77 4.63 -17.23
C VAL A 140 -5.05 3.39 -16.67
N LYS A 141 -4.41 2.59 -17.52
CA LYS A 141 -3.66 1.40 -17.07
C LYS A 141 -2.44 1.77 -16.21
N THR A 142 -1.63 2.73 -16.64
CA THR A 142 -0.44 3.16 -15.88
C THR A 142 -0.80 3.75 -14.52
N ILE A 143 -1.82 4.60 -14.43
CA ILE A 143 -2.26 5.16 -13.14
C ILE A 143 -2.84 4.07 -12.25
N TYR A 144 -3.65 3.15 -12.79
CA TYR A 144 -4.19 2.04 -12.00
C TYR A 144 -3.08 1.17 -11.40
N GLU A 145 -2.05 0.84 -12.17
CA GLU A 145 -0.89 0.10 -11.69
C GLU A 145 -0.14 0.88 -10.59
N MET A 146 0.01 2.19 -10.75
CA MET A 146 0.66 3.06 -9.76
C MET A 146 -0.13 3.15 -8.45
N GLU A 147 -1.44 3.42 -8.50
CA GLU A 147 -2.30 3.52 -7.32
C GLU A 147 -2.44 2.16 -6.62
N SER A 148 -2.50 1.06 -7.38
CA SER A 148 -2.47 -0.30 -6.83
C SER A 148 -1.15 -0.59 -6.10
N ALA A 149 -0.01 -0.16 -6.67
CA ALA A 149 1.29 -0.32 -6.03
C ALA A 149 1.42 0.53 -4.76
N SER A 150 0.91 1.78 -4.77
CA SER A 150 0.89 2.66 -3.59
C SER A 150 0.08 2.04 -2.45
N PHE A 151 -1.13 1.56 -2.76
CA PHE A 151 -1.98 0.90 -1.78
C PHE A 151 -1.32 -0.38 -1.24
N GLY A 152 -0.77 -1.21 -2.11
CA GLY A 152 -0.09 -2.45 -1.71
C GLY A 152 1.13 -2.19 -0.82
N GLN A 153 1.89 -1.13 -1.10
CA GLN A 153 3.00 -0.71 -0.25
C GLN A 153 2.51 -0.29 1.14
N THR A 154 1.39 0.43 1.22
CA THR A 154 0.77 0.85 2.49
C THR A 154 0.32 -0.35 3.33
N VAL A 155 -0.32 -1.36 2.71
CA VAL A 155 -0.70 -2.61 3.39
C VAL A 155 0.53 -3.36 3.89
N THR A 156 1.56 -3.49 3.05
CA THR A 156 2.82 -4.17 3.40
C THR A 156 3.55 -3.47 4.56
N LYS A 157 3.51 -2.14 4.61
CA LYS A 157 4.03 -1.35 5.73
C LYS A 157 3.32 -1.67 7.04
N ALA A 158 1.99 -1.70 7.04
CA ALA A 158 1.21 -2.06 8.21
C ALA A 158 1.54 -3.48 8.68
N GLN A 159 1.63 -4.43 7.75
CA GLN A 159 2.02 -5.81 8.03
C GLN A 159 3.41 -5.91 8.66
N THR A 160 4.37 -5.14 8.14
CA THR A 160 5.75 -5.11 8.66
C THR A 160 5.80 -4.61 10.10
N LEU A 161 4.98 -3.61 10.46
CA LEU A 161 4.90 -3.09 11.83
C LEU A 161 4.26 -4.11 12.79
N ILE A 162 3.24 -4.84 12.34
CA ILE A 162 2.62 -5.92 13.12
C ILE A 162 3.63 -7.06 13.34
N ASN A 163 4.33 -7.49 12.29
CA ASN A 163 5.35 -8.52 12.39
C ASN A 163 6.49 -8.11 13.34
N ASN A 164 6.95 -6.86 13.25
CA ASN A 164 7.97 -6.33 14.18
C ASN A 164 7.48 -6.33 15.64
N GLN A 165 6.18 -6.13 15.87
CA GLN A 165 5.60 -6.26 17.21
C GLN A 165 5.54 -7.72 17.66
N HIS A 166 5.19 -8.67 16.78
CA HIS A 166 5.21 -10.10 17.11
C HIS A 166 6.62 -10.59 17.45
N GLU A 167 7.63 -10.23 16.65
CA GLU A 167 9.05 -10.53 16.95
C GLU A 167 9.46 -10.01 18.35
N PHE A 168 8.92 -8.85 18.74
CA PHE A 168 9.23 -8.30 20.06
C PHE A 168 8.45 -8.98 21.20
N PHE A 169 7.23 -9.47 20.95
CA PHE A 169 6.49 -10.24 21.94
C PHE A 169 7.22 -11.53 22.33
N ASP A 170 7.85 -12.21 21.38
CA ASP A 170 8.67 -13.40 21.66
C ASP A 170 9.74 -13.10 22.72
N VAL A 171 10.33 -11.90 22.69
CA VAL A 171 11.31 -11.45 23.69
C VAL A 171 10.65 -11.09 25.04
N LEU A 172 9.42 -10.58 25.02
CA LEU A 172 8.73 -10.11 26.21
C LEU A 172 8.07 -11.24 27.01
N PHE A 173 7.60 -12.31 26.35
CA PHE A 173 7.03 -13.48 27.02
C PHE A 173 8.02 -14.13 28.00
N ASP A 174 9.33 -14.05 27.71
CA ASP A 174 10.37 -14.55 28.60
C ASP A 174 10.67 -13.63 29.81
N LYS A 175 10.19 -12.37 29.78
CA LYS A 175 10.57 -11.34 30.76
C LYS A 175 9.45 -10.91 31.70
N TYR A 176 8.19 -11.08 31.31
CA TYR A 176 7.04 -10.75 32.14
C TYR A 176 6.47 -12.01 32.80
N ASP A 177 6.30 -11.96 34.12
CA ASP A 177 5.71 -13.06 34.89
C ASP A 177 4.18 -13.19 34.66
N ASP A 178 3.49 -12.06 34.43
CA ASP A 178 2.09 -12.01 34.00
C ASP A 178 2.03 -11.68 32.51
N ASP A 179 1.80 -12.71 31.71
CA ASP A 179 1.75 -12.62 30.26
C ASP A 179 0.34 -12.43 29.70
N LEU A 180 -0.71 -12.35 30.53
CA LEU A 180 -2.09 -12.24 30.04
C LEU A 180 -2.27 -11.01 29.16
N PHE A 181 -1.69 -9.87 29.58
CA PHE A 181 -1.66 -8.66 28.78
C PHE A 181 -1.02 -8.87 27.40
N LEU A 182 0.14 -9.52 27.37
CA LEU A 182 0.90 -9.79 26.14
C LEU A 182 0.16 -10.79 25.25
N LYS A 183 -0.46 -11.83 25.83
CA LYS A 183 -1.28 -12.83 25.13
C LYS A 183 -2.54 -12.20 24.51
N VAL A 184 -3.23 -11.33 25.25
CA VAL A 184 -4.39 -10.58 24.73
C VAL A 184 -3.96 -9.72 23.54
N LEU A 185 -2.86 -8.99 23.69
CA LEU A 185 -2.38 -8.11 22.63
C LEU A 185 -1.87 -8.90 21.41
N TRP A 186 -1.16 -10.01 21.63
CA TRP A 186 -0.73 -10.93 20.59
C TRP A 186 -1.91 -11.45 19.77
N LYS A 187 -3.00 -11.87 20.42
CA LYS A 187 -4.21 -12.34 19.74
C LYS A 187 -4.82 -11.23 18.87
N ILE A 188 -4.97 -10.02 19.43
CA ILE A 188 -5.50 -8.86 18.71
C ILE A 188 -4.64 -8.53 17.48
N THR A 189 -3.32 -8.48 17.63
CA THR A 189 -2.42 -8.16 16.50
C THR A 189 -2.36 -9.30 15.48
N SER A 190 -2.57 -10.55 15.89
CA SER A 190 -2.67 -11.71 14.98
C SER A 190 -3.95 -11.70 14.14
N ASP A 191 -5.08 -11.29 14.73
CA ASP A 191 -6.34 -11.10 13.99
C ASP A 191 -6.17 -10.00 12.94
N VAL A 192 -5.55 -8.87 13.31
CA VAL A 192 -5.23 -7.77 12.39
C VAL A 192 -4.28 -8.23 11.29
N SER A 193 -3.23 -8.99 11.61
CA SER A 193 -2.32 -9.59 10.62
C SER A 193 -3.08 -10.40 9.59
N SER A 194 -3.99 -11.27 10.05
CA SER A 194 -4.79 -12.13 9.16
C SER A 194 -5.70 -11.32 8.23
N GLN A 195 -6.24 -10.19 8.71
CA GLN A 195 -7.04 -9.29 7.88
C GLN A 195 -6.18 -8.57 6.82
N LEU A 196 -4.97 -8.15 7.18
CA LEU A 196 -4.02 -7.54 6.24
C LEU A 196 -3.55 -8.55 5.18
N ASP A 197 -3.25 -9.80 5.57
CA ASP A 197 -2.93 -10.89 4.65
C ASP A 197 -4.06 -11.14 3.64
N ARG A 198 -5.31 -11.10 4.10
CA ARG A 198 -6.47 -11.22 3.21
C ARG A 198 -6.50 -10.12 2.16
N ILE A 199 -6.18 -8.88 2.53
CA ILE A 199 -6.08 -7.76 1.57
C ILE A 199 -4.97 -8.04 0.55
N ILE A 200 -3.77 -8.47 1.01
CA ILE A 200 -2.65 -8.80 0.13
C ILE A 200 -3.04 -9.90 -0.88
N LEU A 201 -3.72 -10.95 -0.41
CA LEU A 201 -4.19 -12.05 -1.27
C LEU A 201 -5.19 -11.59 -2.31
N GLU A 202 -6.16 -10.75 -1.92
CA GLU A 202 -7.12 -10.19 -2.87
C GLU A 202 -6.40 -9.28 -3.88
N MET A 203 -5.48 -8.41 -3.45
CA MET A 203 -4.64 -7.60 -4.35
C MET A 203 -3.80 -8.43 -5.32
N TRP A 204 -3.32 -9.60 -4.89
CA TRP A 204 -2.56 -10.49 -5.76
C TRP A 204 -3.46 -11.20 -6.78
N SER A 205 -4.65 -11.66 -6.35
CA SER A 205 -5.66 -12.21 -7.25
C SER A 205 -6.00 -11.24 -8.38
N ILE A 206 -6.07 -9.95 -8.06
CA ILE A 206 -6.30 -8.84 -8.99
C ILE A 206 -5.16 -8.74 -10.02
N ALA A 207 -3.91 -8.78 -9.56
CA ALA A 207 -2.74 -8.66 -10.42
C ALA A 207 -2.59 -9.84 -11.38
N VAL A 208 -3.00 -11.04 -10.95
CA VAL A 208 -2.87 -12.29 -11.73
C VAL A 208 -4.08 -12.53 -12.64
N ASN A 209 -5.31 -12.26 -12.18
CA ASN A 209 -6.55 -12.55 -12.90
C ASN A 209 -7.18 -11.25 -13.46
N SER A 210 -6.53 -10.66 -14.47
CA SER A 210 -6.93 -9.36 -15.05
C SER A 210 -8.30 -9.30 -15.75
N SER A 211 -8.95 -10.44 -16.02
CA SER A 211 -10.19 -10.52 -16.81
C SER A 211 -11.49 -10.60 -15.98
N ASP A 212 -11.44 -11.03 -14.71
CA ASP A 212 -12.61 -11.19 -13.82
C ASP A 212 -12.31 -10.63 -12.42
N PHE A 213 -11.99 -9.34 -12.39
CA PHE A 213 -11.70 -8.61 -11.16
C PHE A 213 -12.97 -8.37 -10.34
N ASP A 214 -13.07 -9.01 -9.16
CA ASP A 214 -14.13 -8.73 -8.19
C ASP A 214 -13.70 -7.66 -7.18
N HIS A 215 -13.91 -6.39 -7.56
CA HIS A 215 -13.67 -5.22 -6.70
C HIS A 215 -14.34 -5.35 -5.31
N PHE A 216 -15.48 -6.04 -5.23
CA PHE A 216 -16.22 -6.14 -3.98
C PHE A 216 -15.49 -6.97 -2.94
N ARG A 217 -14.67 -7.95 -3.35
CA ARG A 217 -13.89 -8.77 -2.42
C ARG A 217 -12.77 -7.97 -1.76
N LEU A 218 -11.99 -7.22 -2.55
CA LEU A 218 -10.96 -6.33 -2.00
C LEU A 218 -11.59 -5.29 -1.07
N ARG A 219 -12.68 -4.65 -1.51
CA ARG A 219 -13.38 -3.66 -0.70
C ARG A 219 -13.89 -4.24 0.62
N SER A 220 -14.47 -5.45 0.57
CA SER A 220 -14.97 -6.12 1.78
C SER A 220 -13.82 -6.42 2.75
N ALA A 221 -12.69 -6.95 2.26
CA ALA A 221 -11.51 -7.22 3.06
C ALA A 221 -10.96 -5.93 3.73
N VAL A 222 -10.92 -4.81 3.02
CA VAL A 222 -10.46 -3.54 3.60
C VAL A 222 -11.44 -2.98 4.63
N LEU A 223 -12.75 -3.15 4.42
CA LEU A 223 -13.76 -2.68 5.37
C LEU A 223 -13.76 -3.47 6.69
N GLU A 224 -13.23 -4.70 6.70
CA GLU A 224 -13.01 -5.49 7.91
C GLU A 224 -11.90 -4.90 8.79
N ILE A 225 -10.91 -4.20 8.21
CA ILE A 225 -9.89 -3.48 8.99
C ILE A 225 -10.54 -2.31 9.71
N ASP A 226 -10.53 -2.33 11.04
CA ASP A 226 -10.86 -1.19 11.88
C ASP A 226 -9.62 -0.78 12.67
N PRO A 227 -9.10 0.46 12.55
CA PRO A 227 -8.02 0.94 13.40
C PRO A 227 -8.33 0.78 14.89
N SER A 228 -9.60 0.85 15.28
CA SER A 228 -10.05 0.68 16.67
C SER A 228 -10.01 -0.77 17.16
N SER A 229 -9.68 -1.73 16.30
CA SER A 229 -9.41 -3.14 16.67
C SER A 229 -8.14 -3.26 17.52
N ILE A 230 -7.13 -2.43 17.26
CA ILE A 230 -6.01 -2.22 18.17
C ILE A 230 -6.51 -1.31 19.31
N PRO A 231 -6.58 -1.78 20.55
CA PRO A 231 -7.14 -1.01 21.65
C PRO A 231 -6.20 0.13 22.08
N THR A 232 -6.75 1.11 22.78
CA THR A 232 -5.94 2.00 23.63
C THR A 232 -5.50 1.25 24.89
N THR A 233 -4.49 1.75 25.61
CA THR A 233 -4.07 1.16 26.90
C THR A 233 -5.24 1.05 27.88
N TRP A 234 -6.10 2.08 27.96
CA TRP A 234 -7.30 2.04 28.78
C TRP A 234 -8.28 0.93 28.39
N ARG A 235 -8.56 0.75 27.09
CA ARG A 235 -9.46 -0.32 26.63
C ARG A 235 -8.83 -1.69 26.86
N LEU A 236 -7.51 -1.81 26.67
CA LEU A 236 -6.76 -3.03 26.90
C LEU A 236 -6.78 -3.45 28.38
N LYS A 237 -6.66 -2.51 29.34
CA LYS A 237 -6.90 -2.75 30.77
C LYS A 237 -8.26 -3.39 31.01
N GLY A 238 -9.31 -2.82 30.42
CA GLY A 238 -10.67 -3.32 30.56
C GLY A 238 -10.85 -4.75 30.02
N ILE A 239 -10.22 -5.06 28.88
CA ILE A 239 -10.23 -6.42 28.31
C ILE A 239 -9.52 -7.38 29.27
N CYS A 240 -8.28 -7.07 29.68
CA CYS A 240 -7.50 -7.93 30.57
C CYS A 240 -8.20 -8.18 31.92
N HIS A 241 -8.93 -7.19 32.45
CA HIS A 241 -9.66 -7.31 33.71
C HIS A 241 -10.86 -8.29 33.63
N SER A 242 -11.40 -8.50 32.43
CA SER A 242 -12.57 -9.36 32.20
C SER A 242 -12.26 -10.63 31.41
N ALA A 243 -11.00 -10.78 30.98
CA ALA A 243 -10.53 -11.92 30.21
C ALA A 243 -10.40 -13.17 31.08
N ASP A 244 -10.84 -14.31 30.56
CA ASP A 244 -10.49 -15.61 31.10
C ASP A 244 -9.10 -16.00 30.55
N PRO A 245 -8.09 -16.24 31.39
CA PRO A 245 -6.75 -16.64 30.91
C PRO A 245 -6.76 -17.85 29.98
N SER A 246 -7.72 -18.77 30.15
CA SER A 246 -7.83 -19.97 29.32
C SER A 246 -8.15 -19.68 27.84
N ASP A 247 -8.78 -18.55 27.53
CA ASP A 247 -9.10 -18.13 26.15
C ASP A 247 -7.86 -17.77 25.31
N TYR A 248 -6.69 -17.75 25.95
CA TYR A 248 -5.42 -17.27 25.38
C TYR A 248 -4.26 -18.26 25.53
N GLU A 249 -4.46 -19.42 26.17
CA GLU A 249 -3.44 -20.47 26.29
C GLU A 249 -3.02 -21.02 24.91
N ASP A 250 -3.97 -21.12 23.97
CA ASP A 250 -3.70 -21.60 22.61
C ASP A 250 -3.08 -20.53 21.70
N ALA A 251 -3.08 -19.26 22.12
CA ALA A 251 -2.67 -18.12 21.28
C ALA A 251 -1.18 -18.17 20.88
N LEU A 252 -0.35 -18.87 21.67
CA LEU A 252 1.07 -19.10 21.40
C LEU A 252 1.34 -20.39 20.62
N SER A 253 0.38 -21.32 20.57
CA SER A 253 0.52 -22.61 19.89
C SER A 253 0.32 -22.52 18.37
N ASN A 254 -0.52 -21.56 17.95
CA ASN A 254 -0.72 -21.21 16.54
C ASN A 254 0.33 -20.16 16.19
N GLY A 255 1.57 -20.60 15.94
CA GLY A 255 2.69 -19.73 15.60
C GLY A 255 2.32 -18.68 14.53
N SER A 256 3.00 -17.54 14.57
CA SER A 256 2.75 -16.37 13.71
C SER A 256 2.35 -16.81 12.30
N PRO A 257 1.09 -16.56 11.87
CA PRO A 257 0.69 -16.79 10.50
C PRO A 257 1.36 -15.71 9.66
N SER A 258 2.64 -15.89 9.38
CA SER A 258 3.37 -15.09 8.43
C SER A 258 3.37 -15.83 7.11
N VAL A 259 2.59 -15.30 6.17
CA VAL A 259 2.60 -15.69 4.77
C VAL A 259 4.01 -15.59 4.16
N TYR A 260 4.95 -14.86 4.81
CA TYR A 260 6.35 -14.77 4.41
C TYR A 260 7.23 -15.98 4.78
N SER A 261 6.72 -17.01 5.46
CA SER A 261 7.53 -18.24 5.68
C SER A 261 7.65 -19.12 4.42
N HIS A 262 6.91 -18.81 3.35
CA HIS A 262 6.85 -19.61 2.12
C HIS A 262 7.10 -18.83 0.82
N PHE A 263 7.62 -17.60 0.90
CA PHE A 263 8.08 -16.83 -0.27
C PHE A 263 9.57 -16.53 -0.23
#